data_AF-A0A484VTH6-F1
#
_entry.id   AF-A0A484VTH6-F1
#
_cell.length_a   1.000
_cell.length_b   1.000
_cell.length_c   1.000
_cell.angle_alpha   90.00
_cell.angle_beta   90.00
_cell.angle_gamma   90.00
#
_symmetry.space_group_name_H-M   'P 1'
#
loop_
_entity.id
_entity.type
_entity.pdbx_description
1 polymer ?
#
loop_
_entity_poly.entity_id
_entity_poly.type
_entity_poly.pdbx_seq_one_letter_code
_entity_poly.pdbx_strand_id
1 'polypeptide(L)' 'MTPGGQAQIGNVDLVKQLNSAAVYRLIDQYGPISRIQIAEQSQLAPASVTKITRQLIERG' A
#
# COMPACT_ATOMS: atom_id res chain seq x y z
N MET A 1 -11.71 28.74 -22.18
CA MET A 1 -11.63 28.89 -20.71
C MET A 1 -10.79 27.74 -20.17
N THR A 2 -9.60 28.09 -19.73
CA THR A 2 -8.46 27.23 -19.39
C THR A 2 -8.77 26.36 -18.18
N PRO A 3 -8.59 25.02 -18.21
CA PRO A 3 -8.45 24.27 -16.98
C PRO A 3 -7.08 24.62 -16.40
N GLY A 4 -7.09 25.41 -15.33
CA GLY A 4 -5.90 25.79 -14.58
C GLY A 4 -5.13 24.56 -14.12
N GLY A 5 -3.81 24.65 -14.24
CA GLY A 5 -2.88 23.55 -13.99
C GLY A 5 -2.96 22.98 -12.58
N GLN A 6 -3.18 21.67 -12.52
CA GLN A 6 -2.71 20.80 -11.44
C GLN A 6 -2.08 19.56 -12.07
N ALA A 7 -1.06 19.76 -12.90
CA ALA A 7 -0.10 18.71 -13.11
C ALA A 7 0.65 18.51 -11.77
N GLN A 8 0.75 17.26 -11.31
CA GLN A 8 1.75 16.79 -10.34
C GLN A 8 1.52 17.00 -8.81
N ILE A 9 0.33 16.64 -8.31
CA ILE A 9 0.26 15.94 -7.01
C ILE A 9 -0.24 14.54 -7.34
N GLY A 10 0.67 13.63 -7.66
CA GLY A 10 0.32 12.23 -7.94
C GLY A 10 -0.57 11.73 -6.82
N ASN A 11 -1.81 11.36 -7.17
CA ASN A 11 -2.91 11.14 -6.25
C ASN A 11 -2.48 10.27 -5.05
N VAL A 12 -2.22 10.90 -3.90
CA VAL A 12 -1.70 10.21 -2.70
C VAL A 12 -2.68 9.12 -2.23
N ASP A 13 -3.97 9.30 -2.51
CA ASP A 13 -4.98 8.29 -2.24
C ASP A 13 -4.80 7.07 -3.14
N LEU A 14 -4.57 7.29 -4.44
CA LEU A 14 -4.24 6.23 -5.39
C LEU A 14 -2.98 5.46 -4.97
N VAL A 15 -1.92 6.16 -4.54
CA VAL A 15 -0.69 5.51 -4.04
C VAL A 15 -0.99 4.62 -2.82
N LYS A 16 -1.80 5.10 -1.87
CA LYS A 16 -2.21 4.30 -0.70
C LYS A 16 -3.03 3.08 -1.09
N GLN A 17 -3.93 3.22 -2.07
CA GLN A 17 -4.74 2.11 -2.59
C GLN A 17 -3.85 1.05 -3.25
N LEU A 18 -2.91 1.46 -4.10
CA LEU A 18 -1.94 0.58 -4.75
C LEU A 18 -1.06 -0.16 -3.73
N ASN A 19 -0.53 0.55 -2.73
CA ASN A 19 0.28 -0.05 -1.68
C ASN A 19 -0.52 -1.07 -0.86
N SER A 20 -1.77 -0.77 -0.55
CA SER A 20 -2.65 -1.69 0.18
C SER A 20 -2.95 -2.96 -0.62
N ALA A 21 -3.23 -2.80 -1.92
CA ALA A 21 -3.44 -3.91 -2.84
C ALA A 21 -2.18 -4.78 -2.99
N ALA A 22 -1.00 -4.16 -3.10
CA ALA A 22 0.27 -4.86 -3.17
C ALA A 22 0.52 -5.70 -1.91
N VAL A 23 0.36 -5.13 -0.71
CA VAL A 23 0.51 -5.86 0.55
C VAL A 23 -0.48 -7.03 0.64
N TYR A 24 -1.75 -6.82 0.30
CA TYR A 24 -2.76 -7.89 0.31
C TYR A 24 -2.38 -9.03 -0.65
N ARG A 25 -1.95 -8.69 -1.87
CA ARG A 25 -1.51 -9.66 -2.88
C ARG A 25 -0.28 -10.44 -2.44
N LEU A 26 0.64 -9.83 -1.71
CA LEU A 26 1.82 -10.53 -1.16
C LEU A 26 1.41 -11.53 -0.07
N ILE A 27 0.44 -11.18 0.78
CA ILE A 27 -0.09 -12.10 1.79
C ILE A 27 -0.80 -13.30 1.13
N ASP A 28 -1.61 -13.03 0.11
CA ASP A 28 -2.35 -14.05 -0.65
C ASP A 28 -1.42 -15.03 -1.39
N GLN A 29 -0.35 -14.52 -2.00
CA GLN A 29 0.59 -15.35 -2.80
C GLN A 29 1.65 -16.06 -1.97
N TYR A 30 2.14 -15.44 -0.89
CA TYR A 30 3.30 -15.92 -0.13
C TYR A 30 2.98 -16.26 1.32
N GLY A 31 1.72 -16.25 1.73
CA GLY A 31 1.33 -16.63 3.09
C GLY A 31 1.75 -18.07 3.42
N PRO A 32 2.23 -18.38 4.66
CA PRO A 32 2.60 -17.46 5.75
C PRO A 32 3.89 -16.67 5.48
N ILE A 33 3.78 -15.33 5.44
CA ILE A 33 4.88 -14.39 5.19
C ILE A 33 5.02 -13.38 6.34
N SER A 34 6.25 -13.01 6.68
CA SER A 34 6.51 -12.01 7.73
C SER A 34 6.26 -10.57 7.25
N ARG A 35 5.85 -9.68 8.17
CA ARG A 35 5.66 -8.24 7.86
C ARG A 35 6.94 -7.56 7.36
N ILE A 36 8.12 -8.06 7.78
CA ILE A 36 9.42 -7.56 7.33
C ILE A 36 9.64 -7.93 5.87
N GLN A 37 9.40 -9.18 5.48
CA GLN A 37 9.50 -9.62 4.09
C GLN A 37 8.51 -8.89 3.18
N ILE A 38 7.30 -8.59 3.66
CA ILE A 38 6.36 -7.75 2.93
C ILE A 38 6.95 -6.35 2.68
N ALA A 39 7.58 -5.73 3.70
CA ALA A 39 8.20 -4.41 3.55
C ALA A 39 9.33 -4.42 2.53
N GLU A 40 10.18 -5.45 2.56
CA GLU A 40 11.26 -5.61 1.59
C GLU A 40 10.73 -5.86 0.17
N GLN A 41 9.75 -6.75 -0.02
CA GLN A 41 9.23 -7.07 -1.35
C GLN A 41 8.39 -5.93 -1.96
N SER A 42 7.62 -5.22 -1.15
CA SER A 42 6.79 -4.09 -1.60
C SER A 42 7.54 -2.76 -1.65
N GLN A 43 8.78 -2.72 -1.17
CA GLN A 43 9.58 -1.49 -1.01
C GLN A 43 8.86 -0.42 -0.17
N LEU A 44 8.00 -0.86 0.75
CA LEU A 44 7.28 0.01 1.68
C LEU A 44 8.01 0.11 3.00
N ALA A 45 7.93 1.28 3.63
CA ALA A 45 8.44 1.43 4.99
C ALA A 45 7.73 0.44 5.96
N PRO A 46 8.44 -0.16 6.93
CA PRO A 46 7.85 -1.10 7.89
C PRO A 46 6.65 -0.55 8.66
N ALA A 47 6.65 0.74 8.97
CA ALA A 47 5.53 1.44 9.60
C ALA A 47 4.28 1.46 8.69
N SER A 48 4.48 1.69 7.40
CA SER A 48 3.40 1.67 6.40
C SER A 48 2.79 0.27 6.28
N VAL A 49 3.62 -0.77 6.24
CA VAL A 49 3.14 -2.17 6.23
C VAL A 49 2.36 -2.50 7.49
N THR A 50 2.83 -2.05 8.66
CA THR A 50 2.11 -2.23 9.94
C THR A 50 0.73 -1.59 9.90
N LYS A 51 0.63 -0.37 9.37
CA LYS A 51 -0.66 0.33 9.24
C LYS A 51 -1.60 -0.40 8.29
N ILE A 52 -1.12 -0.77 7.11
CA ILE A 52 -1.92 -1.46 6.09
C ILE A 52 -2.39 -2.82 6.59
N THR A 53 -1.48 -3.65 7.11
CA THR A 53 -1.83 -4.99 7.62
C THR A 53 -2.82 -4.93 8.78
N ARG A 54 -2.71 -3.94 9.67
CA ARG A 54 -3.71 -3.69 10.71
C ARG A 54 -5.08 -3.37 10.10
N GLN A 55 -5.14 -2.44 9.13
CA GLN A 55 -6.40 -2.08 8.47
C GLN A 55 -7.03 -3.25 7.71
N LEU A 56 -6.22 -4.15 7.13
CA LEU A 56 -6.71 -5.35 6.46
C LEU A 56 -7.33 -6.34 7.46
N ILE A 57 -6.72 -6.52 8.64
CA ILE A 57 -7.25 -7.37 9.71
C ILE A 57 -8.51 -6.77 10.33
N GLU A 58 -8.57 -5.45 10.53
CA GLU A 58 -9.74 -4.76 11.09
C GLU A 58 -10.96 -4.77 10.14
N ARG A 59 -10.75 -5.04 8.84
CA ARG A 59 -11.79 -5.07 7.81
C ARG A 59 -12.23 -6.49 7.41
N GLY A 60 -11.49 -7.53 7.81
CA GLY A 60 -11.80 -8.94 7.55
C GLY A 60 -12.50 -9.58 8.74
#